data_AF-A0A756I6A7-F1
#
_entry.id   AF-A0A756I6A7-F1
#
_cell.length_a   1.000
_cell.length_b   1.000
_cell.length_c   1.000
_cell.angle_alpha   90.00
_cell.angle_beta   90.00
_cell.angle_gamma   90.00
#
_symmetry.space_group_name_H-M   'P 1'
#
loop_
_entity.id
_entity.type
_entity.pdbx_description
1 polymer ?
#
loop_
_entity_poly.entity_id
_entity_poly.type
_entity_poly.pdbx_seq_one_letter_code
_entity_poly.pdbx_strand_id
1 'polypeptide(L)'
;MAIMQTGAYYPDNTITPISGAAVIGGQIPLTELQVKLSPRNRTGMGTPTSLGDAWHSTPTEVSILDVVNHYLVNPLTAVEMKYILAHPEKFTFEMGAGDRREGFKSRIVEVDNWHGEDVTGLVLTPNPAGAPAYKFSLTFSAVTGMMKLTDGHAGQPNTYGALRYLTVRAK
;
A
#
# COMPACT_ATOMS: atom_id res chain seq x y z
N MET A 1 -38.65 44.53 5.60
CA MET A 1 -38.31 43.98 4.27
C MET A 1 -38.14 42.47 4.44
N ALA A 2 -38.88 41.69 3.65
CA ALA A 2 -38.78 40.23 3.55
C ALA A 2 -37.36 39.83 3.07
N ILE A 3 -36.89 38.57 3.16
CA ILE A 3 -37.36 37.44 2.34
C ILE A 3 -37.25 36.13 3.15
N MET A 4 -38.38 35.44 3.35
CA MET A 4 -38.40 34.00 3.62
C MET A 4 -37.96 33.28 2.36
N GLN A 5 -36.86 32.52 2.42
CA GLN A 5 -36.48 31.64 1.33
C GLN A 5 -36.94 30.22 1.67
N THR A 6 -37.95 29.79 0.92
CA THR A 6 -38.57 28.47 0.93
C THR A 6 -37.53 27.39 0.65
N GLY A 7 -37.14 26.63 1.68
CA GLY A 7 -36.52 25.33 1.49
C GLY A 7 -37.58 24.33 1.07
N ALA A 8 -37.53 23.86 -0.17
CA ALA A 8 -38.35 22.74 -0.63
C ALA A 8 -37.95 21.48 0.16
N TYR A 9 -38.89 20.92 0.92
CA TYR A 9 -38.73 19.63 1.58
C TYR A 9 -39.08 18.55 0.54
N TYR A 10 -38.08 17.89 -0.02
CA TYR A 10 -38.27 16.73 -0.89
C TYR A 10 -38.30 15.46 -0.02
N PRO A 11 -39.25 14.53 -0.23
CA PRO A 11 -39.39 13.33 0.59
C PRO A 11 -38.40 12.20 0.25
N ASP A 12 -37.36 12.46 -0.53
CA ASP A 12 -36.22 11.56 -0.70
C ASP A 12 -34.95 12.23 -0.16
N ASN A 13 -34.21 11.52 0.70
CA ASN A 13 -32.98 12.01 1.35
C ASN A 13 -31.80 12.22 0.38
N THR A 14 -32.05 12.57 -0.87
CA THR A 14 -31.02 12.89 -1.86
C THR A 14 -30.67 14.37 -1.79
N ILE A 15 -29.57 14.66 -1.09
CA ILE A 15 -28.90 15.96 -1.17
C ILE A 15 -28.11 15.98 -2.48
N THR A 16 -28.58 16.71 -3.49
CA THR A 16 -27.78 17.03 -4.67
C THR A 16 -26.69 18.03 -4.27
N PRO A 17 -25.40 17.76 -4.49
CA PRO A 17 -24.35 18.70 -4.15
C PRO A 17 -24.48 19.96 -5.01
N ILE A 18 -24.49 21.13 -4.38
CA ILE A 18 -24.36 22.43 -5.04
C ILE A 18 -22.90 22.51 -5.55
N SER A 19 -22.69 22.75 -6.85
CA SER A 19 -21.33 22.84 -7.39
C SER A 19 -20.56 23.98 -6.71
N GLY A 20 -19.55 23.65 -5.93
CA GLY A 20 -18.64 24.64 -5.30
C GLY A 20 -18.48 24.54 -3.78
N ALA A 21 -19.19 23.65 -3.08
CA ALA A 21 -18.98 23.42 -1.64
C ALA A 21 -18.02 22.25 -1.39
N ALA A 22 -16.98 22.49 -0.58
CA ALA A 22 -16.10 21.43 -0.09
C ALA A 22 -16.90 20.46 0.79
N VAL A 23 -17.00 19.20 0.36
CA VAL A 23 -17.66 18.14 1.14
C VAL A 23 -16.77 17.80 2.34
N ILE A 24 -17.09 18.38 3.50
CA ILE A 24 -16.55 17.94 4.78
C ILE A 24 -17.22 16.61 5.10
N GLY A 25 -16.51 15.51 4.84
CA GLY A 25 -16.98 14.14 5.06
C GLY A 25 -17.18 13.31 3.79
N GLY A 26 -16.35 13.51 2.75
CA GLY A 26 -16.47 12.79 1.48
C GLY A 26 -16.53 11.27 1.65
N GLN A 27 -17.69 10.67 1.35
CA GLN A 27 -17.76 9.24 1.07
C GLN A 27 -16.82 8.96 -0.11
N ILE A 28 -15.83 8.09 0.11
CA ILE A 28 -15.03 7.56 -0.99
C ILE A 28 -15.98 6.67 -1.80
N PRO A 29 -16.12 6.89 -3.12
CA PRO A 29 -16.86 5.97 -3.96
C PRO A 29 -16.11 4.63 -3.96
N LEU A 30 -16.64 3.63 -3.24
CA LEU A 30 -15.99 2.32 -3.11
C LEU A 30 -15.71 1.67 -4.47
N THR A 31 -16.54 1.96 -5.47
CA THR A 31 -16.35 1.51 -6.86
C THR A 31 -15.09 2.09 -7.51
N GLU A 32 -14.76 3.36 -7.27
CA GLU A 32 -13.53 3.98 -7.79
C GLU A 32 -12.29 3.42 -7.10
N LEU A 33 -12.37 3.25 -5.78
CA LEU A 33 -11.30 2.63 -5.00
C LEU A 33 -11.03 1.19 -5.48
N GLN A 34 -12.08 0.40 -5.71
CA GLN A 34 -11.95 -0.96 -6.24
C GLN A 34 -11.27 -1.00 -7.61
N VAL A 35 -11.54 -0.04 -8.49
CA VAL A 35 -10.85 0.06 -9.79
C VAL A 35 -9.36 0.31 -9.59
N LYS A 36 -8.98 1.22 -8.69
CA LYS A 36 -7.56 1.51 -8.37
C LYS A 36 -6.85 0.33 -7.71
N LEU A 37 -7.55 -0.47 -6.91
CA LEU A 37 -7.00 -1.66 -6.25
C LEU A 37 -7.00 -2.90 -7.16
N SER A 38 -7.60 -2.82 -8.34
CA SER A 38 -7.68 -3.95 -9.26
C SER A 38 -6.31 -4.31 -9.85
N PRO A 39 -6.08 -5.59 -10.24
CA PRO A 39 -4.82 -6.00 -10.88
C PRO A 39 -4.48 -5.22 -12.16
N ARG A 40 -5.49 -4.67 -12.85
CA ARG A 40 -5.31 -3.88 -14.08
C ARG A 40 -4.60 -2.54 -13.83
N ASN A 41 -4.62 -2.05 -12.59
CA ASN A 41 -3.95 -0.80 -12.21
C ASN A 41 -2.53 -1.02 -11.69
N ARG A 42 -2.06 -2.26 -11.59
CA ARG A 42 -0.72 -2.58 -11.07
C ARG A 42 0.34 -2.32 -12.14
N THR A 43 1.51 -1.84 -11.72
CA THR A 43 2.68 -1.60 -12.58
C THR A 43 3.97 -1.91 -11.83
N GLY A 44 5.07 -2.10 -12.56
CA GLY A 44 6.41 -2.20 -11.97
C GLY A 44 6.64 -3.38 -11.03
N MET A 45 5.73 -4.36 -10.96
CA MET A 45 5.87 -5.46 -10.00
C MET A 45 7.00 -6.43 -10.38
N GLY A 46 7.83 -6.76 -9.41
CA GLY A 46 8.82 -7.82 -9.52
C GLY A 46 8.23 -9.21 -9.33
N THR A 47 8.87 -10.21 -9.94
CA THR A 47 8.52 -11.64 -9.84
C THR A 47 9.80 -12.48 -9.67
N PRO A 48 9.70 -13.81 -9.49
CA PRO A 48 10.89 -14.69 -9.51
C PRO A 48 11.67 -14.68 -10.84
N THR A 49 11.10 -14.15 -11.93
CA THR A 49 11.70 -14.13 -13.27
C THR A 49 12.01 -12.73 -13.80
N SER A 50 11.49 -11.67 -13.17
CA SER A 50 11.69 -10.26 -13.57
C SER A 50 11.94 -9.38 -12.35
N LEU A 51 12.87 -8.42 -12.45
CA LEU A 51 13.14 -7.50 -11.34
C LEU A 51 11.97 -6.55 -11.04
N GLY A 52 11.31 -6.03 -12.08
CA GLY A 52 10.39 -4.91 -11.91
C GLY A 52 11.08 -3.67 -11.33
N ASP A 53 10.28 -2.74 -10.83
CA ASP A 53 10.74 -1.56 -10.11
C ASP A 53 10.96 -1.92 -8.63
N ALA A 54 12.15 -1.63 -8.13
CA ALA A 54 12.54 -1.99 -6.76
C ALA A 54 12.49 -0.78 -5.84
N TRP A 55 11.78 -0.91 -4.71
CA TRP A 55 11.90 0.02 -3.59
C TRP A 55 12.95 -0.50 -2.62
N HIS A 56 14.11 0.13 -2.58
CA HIS A 56 15.24 -0.34 -1.79
C HIS A 56 14.95 -0.35 -0.28
N SER A 57 15.47 -1.36 0.41
CA SER A 57 15.50 -1.37 1.86
C SER A 57 16.26 -0.15 2.39
N THR A 58 15.73 0.48 3.42
CA THR A 58 16.26 1.69 4.00
C THR A 58 15.97 1.74 5.51
N PRO A 59 16.88 2.28 6.34
CA PRO A 59 16.61 2.50 7.76
C PRO A 59 15.68 3.69 8.00
N THR A 60 15.37 4.50 6.98
CA THR A 60 14.50 5.66 7.08
C THR A 60 13.03 5.25 6.95
N GLU A 61 12.18 5.79 7.81
CA GLU A 61 10.73 5.61 7.68
C GLU A 61 10.18 6.39 6.49
N VAL A 62 9.26 5.76 5.76
CA VAL A 62 8.61 6.31 4.56
C VAL A 62 7.10 6.09 4.64
N SER A 63 6.35 6.92 3.91
CA SER A 63 4.90 6.78 3.84
C SER A 63 4.52 5.50 3.08
N ILE A 64 3.63 4.69 3.63
CA ILE A 64 3.12 3.50 2.93
C ILE A 64 2.33 3.89 1.67
N LEU A 65 1.74 5.10 1.64
CA LEU A 65 1.10 5.63 0.44
C LEU A 65 2.10 5.75 -0.71
N ASP A 66 3.29 6.28 -0.44
CA ASP A 66 4.31 6.48 -1.47
C ASP A 66 4.81 5.13 -2.00
N VAL A 67 5.00 4.17 -1.11
CA VAL A 67 5.44 2.82 -1.47
C VAL A 67 4.37 2.07 -2.27
N VAL A 68 3.10 2.14 -1.87
CA VAL A 68 2.00 1.51 -2.63
C VAL A 68 1.84 2.17 -4.00
N ASN A 69 1.87 3.52 -4.05
CA ASN A 69 1.71 4.26 -5.30
C ASN A 69 2.85 4.04 -6.28
N HIS A 70 4.04 3.66 -5.81
CA HIS A 70 5.14 3.24 -6.68
C HIS A 70 4.74 2.07 -7.60
N TYR A 71 3.79 1.23 -7.18
CA TYR A 71 3.33 0.04 -7.90
C TYR A 71 1.94 0.19 -8.55
N LEU A 72 1.43 1.41 -8.65
CA LEU A 72 0.13 1.71 -9.27
C LEU A 72 0.26 2.66 -10.45
N VAL A 73 -0.49 2.40 -11.53
CA VAL A 73 -0.61 3.32 -12.68
C VAL A 73 -1.41 4.56 -12.27
N ASN A 74 -2.57 4.36 -11.64
CA ASN A 74 -3.38 5.43 -11.06
C ASN A 74 -3.20 5.43 -9.54
N PRO A 75 -2.54 6.47 -8.97
CA PRO A 75 -2.24 6.52 -7.55
C PRO A 75 -3.48 6.61 -6.65
N LEU A 76 -3.33 6.09 -5.44
CA LEU A 76 -4.19 6.40 -4.30
C LEU A 76 -3.91 7.83 -3.81
N THR A 77 -4.94 8.45 -3.27
CA THR A 77 -4.87 9.69 -2.50
C THR A 77 -4.63 9.38 -1.03
N ALA A 78 -4.22 10.40 -0.26
CA ALA A 78 -4.08 10.27 1.19
C ALA A 78 -5.41 9.90 1.89
N VAL A 79 -6.54 10.38 1.38
CA VAL A 79 -7.87 10.06 1.93
C VAL A 79 -8.22 8.59 1.69
N GLU A 80 -7.96 8.08 0.49
CA GLU A 80 -8.18 6.67 0.15
C GLU A 80 -7.30 5.74 0.97
N MET A 81 -6.00 6.05 1.12
CA MET A 81 -5.10 5.25 1.96
C MET A 81 -5.52 5.29 3.43
N LYS A 82 -5.88 6.45 3.96
CA LYS A 82 -6.39 6.55 5.34
C LYS A 82 -7.63 5.68 5.55
N TYR A 83 -8.53 5.62 4.57
CA TYR A 83 -9.69 4.72 4.62
C TYR A 83 -9.30 3.25 4.60
N ILE A 84 -8.35 2.85 3.73
CA ILE A 84 -7.82 1.48 3.68
C ILE A 84 -7.26 1.07 5.05
N LEU A 85 -6.40 1.90 5.64
CA LEU A 85 -5.76 1.62 6.93
C LEU A 85 -6.76 1.56 8.10
N ALA A 86 -7.85 2.33 8.02
CA ALA A 86 -8.89 2.32 9.04
C ALA A 86 -9.85 1.11 8.95
N HIS A 87 -9.80 0.32 7.87
CA HIS A 87 -10.70 -0.81 7.63
C HIS A 87 -9.93 -2.10 7.27
N PRO A 88 -9.06 -2.60 8.16
CA PRO A 88 -8.29 -3.83 7.90
C PRO A 88 -9.18 -5.07 7.69
N GLU A 89 -10.44 -5.03 8.10
CA GLU A 89 -11.42 -6.08 7.82
C GLU A 89 -11.86 -6.13 6.34
N LYS A 90 -11.65 -5.06 5.56
CA LYS A 90 -12.03 -4.96 4.14
C LYS A 90 -10.85 -5.06 3.17
N PHE A 91 -9.63 -4.92 3.67
CA PHE A 91 -8.44 -4.85 2.82
C PHE A 91 -7.34 -5.78 3.32
N THR A 92 -6.50 -6.23 2.39
CA THR A 92 -5.28 -7.01 2.68
C THR A 92 -4.12 -6.40 1.92
N PHE A 93 -2.98 -6.26 2.58
CA PHE A 93 -1.71 -5.90 1.95
C PHE A 93 -1.00 -7.16 1.47
N GLU A 94 -0.46 -7.08 0.27
CA GLU A 94 0.32 -8.15 -0.34
C GLU A 94 1.66 -7.57 -0.77
N MET A 95 2.76 -8.20 -0.35
CA MET A 95 4.10 -7.73 -0.69
C MET A 95 5.03 -8.84 -1.12
N GLY A 96 5.98 -8.50 -1.98
CA GLY A 96 7.12 -9.32 -2.33
C GLY A 96 8.41 -8.64 -1.89
N ALA A 97 9.23 -9.29 -1.08
CA ALA A 97 10.54 -8.78 -0.67
C ALA A 97 11.65 -9.71 -1.18
N GLY A 98 12.78 -9.15 -1.61
CA GLY A 98 13.83 -9.97 -2.21
C GLY A 98 15.09 -9.22 -2.61
N ASP A 99 16.01 -9.93 -3.26
CA ASP A 99 17.24 -9.35 -3.81
C ASP A 99 16.92 -8.44 -5.00
N ARG A 100 17.59 -7.28 -5.10
CA ARG A 100 17.41 -6.35 -6.23
C ARG A 100 18.32 -6.63 -7.42
N ARG A 101 19.25 -7.59 -7.31
CA ARG A 101 20.23 -7.89 -8.37
C ARG A 101 19.68 -8.92 -9.35
N GLU A 102 19.92 -8.71 -10.64
CA GLU A 102 19.37 -9.53 -11.73
C GLU A 102 19.66 -11.02 -11.58
N GLY A 103 20.90 -11.38 -11.21
CA GLY A 103 21.31 -12.77 -11.00
C GLY A 103 20.62 -13.48 -9.83
N PHE A 104 19.88 -12.75 -8.98
CA PHE A 104 19.21 -13.26 -7.79
C PHE A 104 17.72 -12.94 -7.75
N LYS A 105 17.13 -12.56 -8.88
CA LYS A 105 15.71 -12.19 -8.99
C LYS A 105 14.72 -13.25 -8.47
N SER A 106 15.10 -14.53 -8.52
CA SER A 106 14.32 -15.65 -7.96
C SER A 106 14.28 -15.70 -6.43
N ARG A 107 15.12 -14.91 -5.74
CA ARG A 107 15.12 -14.76 -4.28
C ARG A 107 14.09 -13.72 -3.86
N ILE A 108 12.82 -14.02 -4.10
CA ILE A 108 11.67 -13.24 -3.67
C ILE A 108 10.82 -14.09 -2.71
N VAL A 109 10.31 -13.48 -1.65
CA VAL A 109 9.32 -14.07 -0.75
C VAL A 109 8.07 -13.23 -0.83
N GLU A 110 6.95 -13.92 -1.00
CA GLU A 110 5.63 -13.31 -1.02
C GLU A 110 5.04 -13.38 0.38
N VAL A 111 4.42 -12.29 0.81
CA VAL A 111 3.68 -12.16 2.05
C VAL A 111 2.30 -11.67 1.67
N ASP A 112 1.32 -12.54 1.83
CA ASP A 112 -0.05 -12.34 1.35
C ASP A 112 -1.08 -12.30 2.48
N ASN A 113 -0.64 -12.49 3.72
CA ASN A 113 -1.45 -12.60 4.93
C ASN A 113 -1.36 -11.39 5.87
N TRP A 114 -0.76 -10.28 5.43
CA TRP A 114 -0.69 -9.06 6.22
C TRP A 114 -1.93 -8.18 5.96
N HIS A 115 -2.68 -7.85 7.01
CA HIS A 115 -3.95 -7.12 6.89
C HIS A 115 -3.81 -5.62 7.19
N GLY A 116 -2.59 -5.10 7.17
CA GLY A 116 -2.33 -3.70 7.46
C GLY A 116 -2.46 -3.37 8.95
N GLU A 117 -2.36 -4.36 9.82
CA GLU A 117 -2.14 -4.17 11.25
C GLU A 117 -0.69 -3.72 11.53
N ASP A 118 -0.50 -3.03 12.66
CA ASP A 118 0.80 -2.63 13.17
C ASP A 118 1.71 -3.86 13.31
N VAL A 119 2.89 -3.81 12.68
CA VAL A 119 3.89 -4.86 12.76
C VAL A 119 5.23 -4.25 13.13
N THR A 120 5.96 -4.91 14.03
CA THR A 120 7.32 -4.50 14.40
C THR A 120 8.25 -5.68 14.26
N GLY A 121 9.23 -5.56 13.36
CA GLY A 121 10.27 -6.56 13.21
C GLY A 121 9.80 -7.86 12.55
N LEU A 122 8.76 -7.81 11.71
CA LEU A 122 8.33 -9.00 10.97
C LEU A 122 9.47 -9.49 10.07
N VAL A 123 10.00 -10.66 10.39
CA VAL A 123 11.12 -11.24 9.67
C VAL A 123 10.63 -11.97 8.42
N LEU A 124 11.08 -11.53 7.24
CA LEU A 124 10.82 -12.21 5.98
C LEU A 124 12.12 -12.85 5.47
N THR A 125 12.03 -14.13 5.09
CA THR A 125 13.20 -14.91 4.65
C THR A 125 13.01 -15.42 3.22
N PRO A 126 13.34 -14.60 2.20
CA PRO A 126 13.38 -15.03 0.81
C PRO A 126 14.63 -15.86 0.57
N ASN A 127 14.55 -17.14 0.90
CA ASN A 127 15.67 -18.04 0.71
C ASN A 127 15.23 -19.28 -0.07
N PRO A 128 15.56 -19.39 -1.37
CA PRO A 128 15.63 -20.69 -2.00
C PRO A 128 16.69 -21.55 -1.30
N ALA A 129 16.51 -22.87 -1.37
CA ALA A 129 17.42 -23.83 -0.74
C ALA A 129 18.90 -23.53 -1.08
N GLY A 130 19.75 -23.43 -0.06
CA GLY A 130 21.20 -23.21 -0.22
C GLY A 130 21.67 -21.76 -0.36
N ALA A 131 20.79 -20.75 -0.27
CA ALA A 131 21.19 -19.34 -0.30
C ALA A 131 21.56 -18.79 1.11
N PRO A 132 22.53 -17.87 1.23
CA PRO A 132 22.74 -17.11 2.47
C PRO A 132 21.47 -16.36 2.87
N ALA A 133 21.07 -16.45 4.14
CA ALA A 133 19.84 -15.85 4.64
C ALA A 133 19.82 -14.33 4.45
N TYR A 134 18.87 -13.87 3.63
CA TYR A 134 18.35 -12.53 3.79
C TYR A 134 17.41 -12.48 4.98
N LYS A 135 17.62 -11.48 5.83
CA LYS A 135 16.70 -11.15 6.91
C LYS A 135 16.10 -9.79 6.60
N PHE A 136 14.91 -9.79 6.03
CA PHE A 136 14.14 -8.56 5.92
C PHE A 136 13.42 -8.32 7.24
N SER A 137 13.35 -7.06 7.66
CA SER A 137 12.59 -6.66 8.84
C SER A 137 11.66 -5.51 8.47
N LEU A 138 10.36 -5.76 8.54
CA LEU A 138 9.31 -4.77 8.35
C LEU A 138 8.86 -4.19 9.70
N THR A 139 8.85 -2.87 9.79
CA THR A 139 8.12 -2.10 10.79
C THR A 139 7.06 -1.27 10.09
N PHE A 140 5.83 -1.28 10.60
CA PHE A 140 4.72 -0.51 10.08
C PHE A 140 3.77 -0.08 11.20
N SER A 141 3.20 1.12 11.07
CA SER A 141 2.07 1.57 11.88
C SER A 141 0.92 2.03 11.00
N ALA A 142 -0.24 1.41 11.19
CA ALA A 142 -1.52 1.77 10.57
C ALA A 142 -2.00 3.14 11.05
N VAL A 143 -1.64 3.51 12.28
CA VAL A 143 -2.02 4.80 12.89
C VAL A 143 -1.35 5.96 12.16
N THR A 144 -0.05 5.85 11.88
CA THR A 144 0.71 6.92 11.22
C THR A 144 0.82 6.74 9.71
N GLY A 145 0.56 5.53 9.20
CA GLY A 145 0.78 5.18 7.79
C GLY A 145 2.26 5.14 7.41
N MET A 146 3.16 4.98 8.39
CA MET A 146 4.61 4.95 8.16
C MET A 146 5.11 3.51 8.16
N MET A 147 6.03 3.21 7.25
CA MET A 147 6.70 1.93 7.15
C MET A 147 8.22 2.08 7.05
N LYS A 148 8.92 1.03 7.47
CA LYS A 148 10.36 0.87 7.29
C LYS A 148 10.65 -0.58 6.96
N LEU A 149 11.34 -0.81 5.85
CA LEU A 149 11.83 -2.12 5.44
C LEU A 149 13.36 -2.10 5.45
N THR A 150 13.96 -2.95 6.27
CA THR A 150 15.42 -3.13 6.32
C THR A 150 15.80 -4.51 5.86
N ASP A 151 17.03 -4.70 5.38
CA ASP A 151 17.60 -6.02 5.11
C ASP A 151 18.94 -6.22 5.84
N GLY A 152 19.28 -7.48 6.07
CA GLY A 152 20.60 -7.91 6.49
C GLY A 152 21.13 -9.00 5.56
N HIS A 153 22.34 -8.78 5.04
CA HIS A 153 23.03 -9.70 4.16
C HIS A 153 24.47 -9.93 4.62
N ALA A 154 24.79 -11.16 5.06
CA ALA A 154 26.15 -11.55 5.49
C ALA A 154 26.78 -10.58 6.53
N GLY A 155 25.97 -10.06 7.45
CA GLY A 155 26.41 -9.10 8.48
C GLY A 155 26.42 -7.63 8.03
N GLN A 156 26.12 -7.33 6.76
CA GLN A 156 25.97 -5.98 6.24
C GLN A 156 24.49 -5.59 6.19
N PRO A 157 24.09 -4.44 6.77
CA PRO A 157 22.70 -3.97 6.71
C PRO A 157 22.42 -3.23 5.38
N ASN A 158 21.15 -3.25 4.93
CA ASN A 158 20.61 -2.39 3.87
C ASN A 158 21.38 -2.45 2.54
N THR A 159 21.87 -3.63 2.15
CA THR A 159 22.85 -3.77 1.06
C THR A 159 22.21 -4.14 -0.27
N TYR A 160 21.37 -5.17 -0.30
CA TYR A 160 20.84 -5.73 -1.55
C TYR A 160 19.33 -6.01 -1.50
N GLY A 161 18.71 -5.86 -0.34
CA GLY A 161 17.28 -6.04 -0.18
C GLY A 161 16.47 -4.94 -0.85
N ALA A 162 15.31 -5.33 -1.35
CA ALA A 162 14.29 -4.42 -1.82
C ALA A 162 12.90 -5.03 -1.62
N LEU A 163 11.91 -4.16 -1.49
CA LEU A 163 10.55 -4.49 -1.85
C LEU A 163 10.49 -4.58 -3.38
N ARG A 164 9.91 -5.65 -3.87
CA ARG A 164 9.72 -5.96 -5.29
C ARG A 164 8.29 -5.65 -5.73
N TYR A 165 7.36 -5.66 -4.79
CA TYR A 165 6.04 -5.05 -4.93
C TYR A 165 5.41 -4.87 -3.55
N LEU A 166 4.49 -3.91 -3.45
CA LEU A 166 3.52 -3.79 -2.37
C LEU A 166 2.19 -3.34 -2.97
N THR A 167 1.15 -4.13 -2.77
CA THR A 167 -0.19 -3.84 -3.29
C THR A 167 -1.25 -4.04 -2.22
N VAL A 168 -2.41 -3.46 -2.45
CA VAL A 168 -3.59 -3.63 -1.58
C VAL A 168 -4.69 -4.31 -2.39
N ARG A 169 -5.38 -5.27 -1.76
CA ARG A 169 -6.55 -5.96 -2.32
C ARG A 169 -7.77 -5.69 -1.45
N ALA A 170 -8.93 -5.48 -2.09
CA ALA A 170 -10.20 -5.58 -1.40
C ALA A 170 -10.53 -7.05 -1.10
N LYS A 171 -11.10 -7.32 0.07
CA LYS A 171 -11.60 -8.63 0.50
C LYS A 171 -13.02 -8.87 0.00
#